data_AF-A0A7C1BZ66-F1
#
_entry.id   AF-A0A7C1BZ66-F1
#
_cell.length_a   1.000
_cell.length_b   1.000
_cell.length_c   1.000
_cell.angle_alpha   90.00
_cell.angle_beta   90.00
_cell.angle_gamma   90.00
#
_symmetry.space_group_name_H-M   'P 1'
#
loop_
_entity.id
_entity.type
_entity.pdbx_description
1 polymer ?
#
loop_
_entity_poly.entity_id
_entity_poly.type
_entity_poly.pdbx_seq_one_letter_code
_entity_poly.pdbx_strand_id
1 'polypeptide(L)'
;WIEIGADRHGKRMGWLAAADSIEWNHGLTAAFRDPTGHHRVLLFKNSDSLRELASQSSLRRYKRYYGEAVSEQLSADSPVVAIQPPGHIDIREDFYLVPIHRYEDVYLGNEKARMLQVSTVPLSNTPNTSVKSGANKQAYSAGLVFVIDSTLSMQPYIERTQEAVTTIFDTLDKADLPGQMNFGLVAYRDNLSAAPGLNYLVRTYVDLDEGRDASGFLSRVSSLRDASVSSQDFTEDAYAGVKQAIESINWTGHDARYIVLVTDAGARESGDPLSSTGLDAEGLRQLAQEKGIAIFVLHLLTTATMPDQDADTEQYRRLAEFPGVGSLYYGVPTGDVQEFGKVLDSLASQISGQVQMASANREPPAPVPASDNAQLAELQARVSKLGYALRMRYLQKTEGGQVPSVFDAWILDRDFNDPARSTLDIRVLLTRDQLSDLNDVLTQVLEAAENGLLSPQNFLSELQSLAATATRDPEQLGATTTTTAGAGTSLAEMGYMREYIEDLPYTGEVMGLSLDDWQSWSTQQQIAFLNRLEEKIGYYRALHDHTDLWVSLDGGPVSGDSVYPIELKLLP
;
A
#
# COMPACT_ATOMS: atom_id res chain seq x y z
N TRP A 1 38.58 7.97 -1.80
CA TRP A 1 37.97 7.43 -3.04
C TRP A 1 37.31 6.13 -2.67
N ILE A 2 36.07 5.94 -3.12
CA ILE A 2 35.25 4.75 -2.92
C ILE A 2 35.10 4.09 -4.29
N GLU A 3 35.31 2.78 -4.37
CA GLU A 3 35.07 2.03 -5.59
C GLU A 3 33.57 1.81 -5.75
N ILE A 4 33.02 2.06 -6.94
CA ILE A 4 31.58 1.92 -7.23
C ILE A 4 31.34 0.93 -8.37
N GLY A 5 30.23 0.20 -8.29
CA GLY A 5 29.75 -0.76 -9.29
C GLY A 5 28.25 -0.57 -9.56
N ALA A 6 27.77 -1.15 -10.66
CA ALA A 6 26.35 -1.12 -11.01
C ALA A 6 25.53 -2.21 -10.28
N ASP A 7 26.23 -3.23 -9.80
CA ASP A 7 25.71 -4.48 -9.27
C ASP A 7 26.59 -4.98 -8.12
N ARG A 8 26.04 -5.92 -7.34
CA ARG A 8 26.78 -6.58 -6.25
C ARG A 8 27.84 -7.57 -6.74
N HIS A 9 27.84 -7.90 -8.03
CA HIS A 9 28.73 -8.89 -8.64
C HIS A 9 30.13 -8.35 -8.96
N GLY A 10 30.42 -7.12 -8.51
CA GLY A 10 31.77 -6.55 -8.55
C GLY A 10 32.15 -5.97 -9.90
N LYS A 11 31.19 -5.67 -10.78
CA LYS A 11 31.46 -4.94 -12.00
C LYS A 11 31.80 -3.49 -11.67
N ARG A 12 33.11 -3.21 -11.52
CA ARG A 12 33.65 -1.87 -11.31
C ARG A 12 33.17 -0.92 -12.41
N MET A 13 32.46 0.13 -12.00
CA MET A 13 32.11 1.27 -12.86
C MET A 13 33.12 2.40 -12.74
N GLY A 14 33.73 2.58 -11.56
CA GLY A 14 34.69 3.66 -11.35
C GLY A 14 34.99 3.94 -9.88
N TRP A 15 35.37 5.19 -9.61
CA TRP A 15 35.70 5.67 -8.27
C TRP A 15 34.96 6.98 -8.00
N LEU A 16 34.36 7.10 -6.82
CA LEU A 16 33.72 8.30 -6.31
C LEU A 16 34.57 8.92 -5.20
N ALA A 17 34.64 10.25 -5.09
CA ALA A 17 35.29 10.84 -3.92
C ALA A 17 34.43 10.54 -2.68
N ALA A 18 35.06 10.21 -1.55
CA ALA A 18 34.31 9.90 -0.32
C ALA A 18 33.50 11.10 0.21
N ALA A 19 33.87 12.32 -0.21
CA ALA A 19 33.12 13.53 0.09
C ALA A 19 31.83 13.67 -0.73
N ASP A 20 31.71 12.95 -1.84
CA ASP A 20 30.54 12.93 -2.72
C ASP A 20 29.62 11.72 -2.42
N SER A 21 29.90 11.00 -1.34
CA SER A 21 29.10 9.87 -0.85
C SER A 21 28.47 10.19 0.48
N ILE A 22 27.30 9.59 0.72
CA ILE A 22 26.61 9.66 2.00
C ILE A 22 26.80 8.32 2.69
N GLU A 23 27.25 8.35 3.94
CA GLU A 23 27.35 7.14 4.78
C GLU A 23 25.95 6.72 5.23
N TRP A 24 25.56 5.49 4.87
CA TRP A 24 24.25 4.94 5.19
C TRP A 24 24.45 3.59 5.86
N ASN A 25 24.37 3.61 7.19
CA ASN A 25 24.82 2.49 8.03
C ASN A 25 23.74 1.43 8.27
N HIS A 26 22.53 1.63 7.77
CA HIS A 26 21.41 0.69 7.90
C HIS A 26 20.45 0.89 6.73
N GLY A 27 19.65 -0.12 6.37
CA GLY A 27 18.75 -0.07 5.21
C GLY A 27 17.53 0.87 5.35
N LEU A 28 17.42 1.62 6.45
CA LEU A 28 16.25 2.45 6.74
C LEU A 28 16.22 3.77 5.94
N THR A 29 15.09 4.01 5.28
CA THR A 29 14.72 5.24 4.58
C THR A 29 13.36 5.72 5.05
N ALA A 30 13.12 7.03 5.00
CA ALA A 30 11.80 7.61 5.23
C ALA A 30 11.07 7.80 3.89
N ALA A 31 9.74 7.79 3.94
CA ALA A 31 8.87 8.31 2.92
C ALA A 31 7.93 9.35 3.55
N PHE A 32 7.72 10.47 2.88
CA PHE A 32 6.80 11.49 3.38
C PHE A 32 5.35 11.03 3.17
N ARG A 33 4.52 11.15 4.22
CA ARG A 33 3.08 10.92 4.08
C ARG A 33 2.44 12.02 3.26
N ASP A 34 1.35 11.68 2.56
CA ASP A 34 0.54 12.65 1.83
C ASP A 34 0.11 13.79 2.78
N PRO A 35 0.47 15.06 2.48
CA PRO A 35 0.20 16.18 3.38
C PRO A 35 -1.29 16.51 3.52
N THR A 36 -2.18 15.80 2.84
CA THR A 36 -3.63 15.95 2.98
C THR A 36 -4.08 15.77 4.43
N GLY A 37 -4.55 16.87 5.03
CA GLY A 37 -5.09 16.86 6.39
C GLY A 37 -4.05 17.00 7.51
N HIS A 38 -2.78 17.28 7.20
CA HIS A 38 -1.75 17.65 8.17
C HIS A 38 -0.77 18.69 7.59
N HIS A 39 0.17 19.19 8.40
CA HIS A 39 1.17 20.11 7.88
C HIS A 39 2.29 19.34 7.15
N ARG A 40 2.83 19.95 6.09
CA ARG A 40 4.02 19.45 5.38
C ARG A 40 5.23 19.43 6.31
N VAL A 41 6.08 18.41 6.18
CA VAL A 41 7.29 18.27 7.00
C VAL A 41 8.27 19.41 6.73
N LEU A 42 8.74 20.09 7.77
CA LEU A 42 9.80 21.10 7.67
C LEU A 42 11.18 20.43 7.78
N LEU A 43 12.11 20.84 6.93
CA LEU A 43 13.49 20.35 6.89
C LEU A 43 14.41 21.41 7.51
N PHE A 44 15.11 21.06 8.58
CA PHE A 44 15.95 21.95 9.37
C PHE A 44 17.44 21.76 9.08
N LYS A 45 18.22 22.84 9.18
CA LYS A 45 19.69 22.84 9.01
C LYS A 45 20.42 22.02 10.08
N ASN A 46 19.90 22.01 11.30
CA ASN A 46 20.56 21.43 12.47
C ASN A 46 19.54 20.92 13.50
N SER A 47 19.98 19.95 14.30
CA SER A 47 19.18 19.33 15.37
C SER A 47 18.82 20.33 16.47
N ASP A 48 19.74 21.22 16.87
CA ASP A 48 19.51 22.17 17.97
C ASP A 48 18.27 23.04 17.75
N SER A 49 18.11 23.58 16.54
CA SER A 49 16.95 24.42 16.19
C SER A 49 15.64 23.63 16.21
N LEU A 50 15.67 22.39 15.72
CA LEU A 50 14.50 21.51 15.73
C LEU A 50 14.14 21.07 17.16
N ARG A 51 15.14 20.76 17.98
CA ARG A 51 14.99 20.38 19.39
C ARG A 51 14.44 21.52 20.22
N GLU A 52 14.96 22.73 20.04
CA GLU A 52 14.42 23.93 20.69
C GLU A 52 12.97 24.16 20.28
N LEU A 53 12.62 23.90 19.01
CA LEU A 53 11.25 24.03 18.54
C LEU A 53 10.31 22.97 19.11
N ALA A 54 10.74 21.70 19.16
CA ALA A 54 9.96 20.58 19.69
C ALA A 54 9.70 20.70 21.21
N SER A 55 10.65 21.27 21.95
CA SER A 55 10.52 21.50 23.40
C SER A 55 9.62 22.69 23.77
N GLN A 56 9.20 23.51 22.81
CA GLN A 56 8.33 24.67 23.08
C GLN A 56 6.87 24.27 23.20
N SER A 57 6.22 24.69 24.29
CA SER A 57 4.76 24.53 24.43
C SER A 57 3.95 25.41 23.47
N SER A 58 4.57 26.43 22.87
CA SER A 58 3.91 27.39 21.98
C SER A 58 4.23 27.13 20.51
N LEU A 59 3.19 26.87 19.71
CA LEU A 59 3.33 26.68 18.26
C LEU A 59 3.57 27.97 17.47
N ARG A 60 3.75 29.14 18.11
CA ARG A 60 3.91 30.42 17.40
C ARG A 60 5.12 30.42 16.49
N ARG A 61 6.26 29.93 16.98
CA ARG A 61 7.52 29.88 16.20
C ARG A 61 7.39 28.90 15.04
N TYR A 62 6.81 27.73 15.29
CA TYR A 62 6.53 26.72 14.27
C TYR A 62 5.62 27.28 13.16
N LYS A 63 4.48 27.89 13.52
CA LYS A 63 3.54 28.48 12.55
C LYS A 63 4.17 29.57 11.70
N ARG A 64 5.09 30.36 12.27
CA ARG A 64 5.88 31.34 11.51
C ARG A 64 6.78 30.66 10.48
N TYR A 65 7.63 29.72 10.91
CA TYR A 65 8.52 29.00 9.99
C TYR A 65 7.75 28.25 8.90
N TYR A 66 6.62 27.64 9.26
CA TYR A 66 5.75 26.98 8.31
C TYR A 66 5.19 27.96 7.27
N GLY A 67 4.66 29.12 7.70
CA GLY A 67 4.15 30.14 6.79
C GLY A 67 5.21 30.71 5.86
N GLU A 68 6.42 30.97 6.36
CA GLU A 68 7.58 31.41 5.57
C GLU A 68 7.99 30.35 4.54
N ALA A 69 8.05 29.08 4.94
CA ALA A 69 8.39 27.97 4.04
C ALA A 69 7.32 27.72 2.97
N VAL A 70 6.04 27.79 3.32
CA VAL A 70 4.94 27.65 2.36
C VAL A 70 4.90 28.77 1.34
N SER A 71 5.26 29.98 1.76
CA SER A 71 5.27 31.16 0.88
C SER A 71 6.58 31.34 0.12
N GLU A 72 7.53 30.39 0.23
CA GLU A 72 8.89 30.47 -0.33
C GLU A 72 9.66 31.75 0.07
N GLN A 73 9.39 32.24 1.29
CA GLN A 73 9.97 33.46 1.86
C GLN A 73 10.93 33.16 3.01
N LEU A 74 11.57 31.97 2.99
CA LEU A 74 12.58 31.60 3.97
C LEU A 74 13.77 32.58 3.90
N SER A 75 14.08 33.22 5.03
CA SER A 75 15.26 34.06 5.13
C SER A 75 16.55 33.22 5.11
N ALA A 76 17.67 33.83 4.69
CA ALA A 76 18.97 33.15 4.71
C ALA A 76 19.36 32.61 6.11
N ASP A 77 18.94 33.34 7.15
CA ASP A 77 19.16 32.99 8.57
C ASP A 77 18.12 32.01 9.13
N SER A 78 17.11 31.62 8.35
CA SER A 78 16.11 30.67 8.80
C SER A 78 16.77 29.33 9.15
N PRO A 79 16.37 28.69 10.28
CA PRO A 79 16.83 27.35 10.59
C PRO A 79 16.18 26.29 9.67
N VAL A 80 15.13 26.64 8.94
CA VAL A 80 14.48 25.79 7.94
C VAL A 80 15.13 26.02 6.58
N VAL A 81 15.54 24.93 5.92
CA VAL A 81 16.10 24.93 4.55
C VAL A 81 15.07 24.64 3.49
N ALA A 82 14.09 23.79 3.82
CA ALA A 82 13.10 23.34 2.87
C ALA A 82 11.85 22.87 3.61
N ILE A 83 10.83 22.56 2.82
CA ILE A 83 9.59 21.95 3.26
C ILE A 83 9.25 20.84 2.28
N GLN A 84 8.67 19.75 2.79
CA GLN A 84 8.12 18.69 1.97
C GLN A 84 7.27 19.31 0.83
N PRO A 85 7.45 18.84 -0.42
CA PRO A 85 6.63 19.28 -1.54
C PRO A 85 5.12 19.23 -1.23
N PRO A 86 4.32 20.13 -1.83
CA PRO A 86 2.88 20.14 -1.59
C PRO A 86 2.16 18.89 -2.11
N GLY A 87 2.79 18.15 -3.04
CA GLY A 87 2.27 16.94 -3.64
C GLY A 87 2.54 15.66 -2.88
N HIS A 88 1.67 14.68 -3.06
CA HIS A 88 2.03 13.28 -2.81
C HIS A 88 3.19 12.91 -3.75
N ILE A 89 4.31 12.49 -3.17
CA ILE A 89 5.46 11.99 -3.93
C ILE A 89 5.34 10.48 -3.97
N ASP A 90 4.98 9.97 -5.14
CA ASP A 90 4.91 8.55 -5.37
C ASP A 90 6.32 8.04 -5.68
N ILE A 91 6.91 7.30 -4.72
CA ILE A 91 8.25 6.72 -4.86
C ILE A 91 8.39 5.77 -6.07
N ARG A 92 7.27 5.33 -6.67
CA ARG A 92 7.26 4.47 -7.86
C ARG A 92 7.39 5.26 -9.15
N GLU A 93 6.80 6.45 -9.20
CA GLU A 93 6.84 7.30 -10.39
C GLU A 93 8.07 8.21 -10.37
N ASP A 94 8.40 8.74 -9.19
CA ASP A 94 9.51 9.65 -8.95
C ASP A 94 10.44 9.07 -7.89
N PHE A 95 11.12 7.96 -8.20
CA PHE A 95 11.96 7.27 -7.21
C PHE A 95 12.95 8.21 -6.53
N TYR A 96 12.83 8.26 -5.21
CA TYR A 96 13.68 9.02 -4.31
C TYR A 96 13.94 8.22 -3.06
N LEU A 97 15.08 8.46 -2.45
CA LEU A 97 15.42 7.92 -1.16
C LEU A 97 15.57 9.05 -0.15
N VAL A 98 15.13 8.79 1.07
CA VAL A 98 15.35 9.66 2.22
C VAL A 98 16.08 8.84 3.28
N PRO A 99 17.35 8.44 3.02
CA PRO A 99 18.11 7.61 3.94
C PRO A 99 18.18 8.29 5.31
N ILE A 100 17.96 7.51 6.36
CA ILE A 100 18.13 7.97 7.72
C ILE A 100 19.59 7.72 8.12
N HIS A 101 20.24 8.71 8.73
CA HIS A 101 21.65 8.59 9.14
C HIS A 101 21.80 8.50 10.66
N ARG A 102 21.02 9.33 11.36
CA ARG A 102 21.07 9.50 12.80
C ARG A 102 19.69 9.82 13.31
N TYR A 103 19.48 9.56 14.59
CA TYR A 103 18.27 9.96 15.26
C TYR A 103 18.54 10.46 16.67
N GLU A 104 17.60 11.24 17.17
CA GLU A 104 17.57 11.70 18.55
C GLU A 104 16.13 11.61 19.04
N ASP A 105 15.91 10.84 20.11
CA ASP A 105 14.60 10.78 20.76
C ASP A 105 14.30 12.13 21.45
N VAL A 106 13.09 12.62 21.26
CA VAL A 106 12.57 13.86 21.84
C VAL A 106 11.12 13.66 22.29
N TYR A 107 10.60 14.65 23.02
CA TYR A 107 9.18 14.73 23.32
C TYR A 107 8.59 15.94 22.58
N LEU A 108 7.46 15.71 21.91
CA LEU A 108 6.64 16.77 21.34
C LEU A 108 5.36 16.85 22.17
N GLY A 109 5.33 17.80 23.11
CA GLY A 109 4.33 17.79 24.16
C GLY A 109 4.48 16.56 25.06
N ASN A 110 3.47 15.70 25.09
CA ASN A 110 3.48 14.44 25.86
C ASN A 110 3.80 13.21 25.00
N GLU A 111 3.89 13.37 23.68
CA GLU A 111 4.13 12.26 22.76
C GLU A 111 5.63 12.07 22.54
N LYS A 112 6.06 10.80 22.46
CA LYS A 112 7.41 10.46 22.02
C LYS A 112 7.52 10.73 20.52
N ALA A 113 8.59 11.40 20.13
CA ALA A 113 8.91 11.70 18.73
C ALA A 113 10.40 11.47 18.50
N ARG A 114 10.78 11.37 17.23
CA ARG A 114 12.17 11.24 16.79
C ARG A 114 12.52 12.36 15.85
N MET A 115 13.64 13.01 16.14
CA MET A 115 14.33 13.83 15.17
C MET A 115 15.23 12.94 14.35
N LEU A 116 15.12 13.01 13.02
CA LEU A 116 15.91 12.20 12.11
C LEU A 116 16.82 13.11 11.29
N GLN A 117 18.11 12.78 11.23
CA GLN A 117 18.99 13.33 10.22
C GLN A 117 18.84 12.50 8.96
N VAL A 118 18.48 13.16 7.87
CA VAL A 118 18.22 12.55 6.58
C VAL A 118 18.95 13.29 5.46
N SER A 119 19.27 12.57 4.39
CA SER A 119 19.57 13.14 3.08
C SER A 119 18.38 12.94 2.15
N THR A 120 18.20 13.79 1.15
CA THR A 120 17.23 13.54 0.06
C THR A 120 18.00 13.15 -1.19
N VAL A 121 17.71 12.00 -1.81
CA VAL A 121 18.47 11.50 -2.97
C VAL A 121 17.50 11.17 -4.10
N PRO A 122 17.34 12.05 -5.10
CA PRO A 122 16.59 11.71 -6.31
C PRO A 122 17.42 10.78 -7.21
N LEU A 123 16.76 9.89 -7.96
CA LEU A 123 17.45 9.00 -8.92
C LEU A 123 18.13 9.76 -10.07
N SER A 124 17.66 10.97 -10.39
CA SER A 124 18.21 11.80 -11.48
C SER A 124 18.68 13.16 -10.95
N ASN A 125 19.98 13.45 -11.12
CA ASN A 125 20.62 14.72 -10.76
C ASN A 125 20.33 15.88 -11.74
N THR A 126 19.61 15.62 -12.83
CA THR A 126 19.08 16.71 -13.64
C THR A 126 17.87 17.27 -12.91
N PRO A 127 17.89 18.52 -12.39
CA PRO A 127 16.63 19.21 -12.23
C PRO A 127 16.00 19.13 -13.62
N ASN A 128 14.85 18.46 -13.73
CA ASN A 128 14.06 18.47 -14.95
C ASN A 128 13.55 19.92 -15.10
N THR A 129 14.47 20.80 -15.49
CA THR A 129 14.26 22.19 -15.89
C THR A 129 13.50 22.25 -17.20
N SER A 130 13.36 21.11 -17.88
CA SER A 130 12.19 20.85 -18.68
C SER A 130 11.04 20.34 -17.81
N VAL A 131 10.44 21.24 -17.04
CA VAL A 131 8.98 21.29 -17.11
C VAL A 131 8.71 21.55 -18.58
N LYS A 132 8.47 20.49 -19.35
CA LYS A 132 7.72 20.67 -20.59
C LYS A 132 6.35 21.15 -20.11
N SER A 133 6.21 22.47 -19.96
CA SER A 133 4.93 23.18 -19.77
C SER A 133 4.09 23.05 -21.04
N GLY A 134 3.92 21.81 -21.51
CA GLY A 134 3.56 21.46 -22.87
C GLY A 134 3.65 19.96 -23.17
N ALA A 135 3.93 19.08 -22.20
CA ALA A 135 3.38 17.73 -22.30
C ALA A 135 1.86 17.91 -22.33
N ASN A 136 1.23 17.50 -23.44
CA ASN A 136 -0.22 17.55 -23.61
C ASN A 136 -0.86 17.19 -22.27
N LYS A 137 -1.65 18.11 -21.69
CA LYS A 137 -2.31 17.92 -20.40
C LYS A 137 -3.18 16.67 -20.53
N GLN A 138 -2.62 15.49 -20.20
CA GLN A 138 -3.30 14.23 -20.41
C GLN A 138 -4.53 14.28 -19.51
N ALA A 139 -5.71 14.14 -20.11
CA ALA A 139 -6.96 14.22 -19.36
C ALA A 139 -6.90 13.22 -18.21
N TYR A 140 -7.36 13.65 -17.04
CA TYR A 140 -7.46 12.79 -15.87
C TYR A 140 -8.23 11.53 -16.23
N SER A 141 -7.64 10.37 -15.96
CA SER A 141 -8.24 9.09 -16.33
C SER A 141 -8.42 8.16 -15.14
N ALA A 142 -9.46 7.33 -15.20
CA ALA A 142 -9.78 6.35 -14.18
C ALA A 142 -9.90 4.93 -14.76
N GLY A 143 -9.46 3.95 -13.98
CA GLY A 143 -9.77 2.54 -14.20
C GLY A 143 -10.72 2.04 -13.10
N LEU A 144 -11.77 1.31 -13.48
CA LEU A 144 -12.68 0.64 -12.56
C LEU A 144 -12.78 -0.85 -12.89
N VAL A 145 -12.34 -1.71 -12.00
CA VAL A 145 -12.44 -3.16 -12.17
C VAL A 145 -13.49 -3.73 -11.23
N PHE A 146 -14.48 -4.42 -11.79
CA PHE A 146 -15.42 -5.19 -11.01
C PHE A 146 -14.82 -6.56 -10.70
N VAL A 147 -14.78 -6.92 -9.42
CA VAL A 147 -14.45 -8.27 -8.95
C VAL A 147 -15.76 -8.88 -8.47
N ILE A 148 -16.30 -9.83 -9.23
CA ILE A 148 -17.66 -10.32 -9.02
C ILE A 148 -17.63 -11.78 -8.64
N ASP A 149 -18.31 -12.09 -7.55
CA ASP A 149 -18.70 -13.45 -7.20
C ASP A 149 -19.55 -14.06 -8.32
N SER A 150 -19.13 -15.21 -8.80
CA SER A 150 -19.83 -15.96 -9.83
C SER A 150 -20.21 -17.37 -9.38
N THR A 151 -20.41 -17.58 -8.08
CA THR A 151 -20.99 -18.81 -7.53
C THR A 151 -22.51 -18.79 -7.58
N LEU A 152 -23.11 -19.87 -7.11
CA LEU A 152 -24.52 -20.17 -7.32
C LEU A 152 -25.40 -19.04 -6.75
N SER A 153 -26.36 -18.56 -7.56
CA SER A 153 -27.32 -17.48 -7.22
C SER A 153 -26.83 -16.06 -7.48
N MET A 154 -25.61 -15.86 -7.99
CA MET A 154 -25.08 -14.54 -8.30
C MET A 154 -25.55 -13.94 -9.64
N GLN A 155 -26.28 -14.69 -10.45
CA GLN A 155 -26.73 -14.27 -11.79
C GLN A 155 -27.45 -12.90 -11.82
N PRO A 156 -28.40 -12.58 -10.91
CA PRO A 156 -29.08 -11.28 -10.93
C PRO A 156 -28.15 -10.08 -10.70
N TYR A 157 -27.11 -10.25 -9.86
CA TYR A 157 -26.14 -9.19 -9.58
C TYR A 157 -25.12 -9.02 -10.70
N ILE A 158 -24.74 -10.12 -11.35
CA ILE A 158 -23.93 -10.11 -12.58
C ILE A 158 -24.65 -9.30 -13.66
N GLU A 159 -25.93 -9.57 -13.90
CA GLU A 159 -26.75 -8.85 -14.88
C GLU A 159 -26.88 -7.38 -14.51
N ARG A 160 -27.16 -7.08 -13.23
CA ARG A 160 -27.29 -5.69 -12.78
C ARG A 160 -26.00 -4.88 -12.87
N THR A 161 -24.85 -5.53 -12.72
CA THR A 161 -23.54 -4.90 -12.93
C THR A 161 -23.30 -4.56 -14.40
N GLN A 162 -23.67 -5.45 -15.33
CA GLN A 162 -23.59 -5.19 -16.77
C GLN A 162 -24.45 -4.00 -17.18
N GLU A 163 -25.66 -3.89 -16.64
CA GLU A 163 -26.56 -2.76 -16.85
C GLU A 163 -25.97 -1.44 -16.33
N ALA A 164 -25.36 -1.46 -15.14
CA ALA A 164 -24.73 -0.28 -14.55
C ALA A 164 -23.58 0.24 -15.42
N VAL A 165 -22.68 -0.65 -15.85
CA VAL A 165 -21.55 -0.27 -16.72
C VAL A 165 -22.04 0.34 -18.04
N THR A 166 -23.07 -0.25 -18.65
CA THR A 166 -23.69 0.30 -19.87
C THR A 166 -24.22 1.72 -19.64
N THR A 167 -24.89 1.94 -18.50
CA THR A 167 -25.41 3.26 -18.11
C THR A 167 -24.31 4.30 -17.89
N ILE A 168 -23.15 3.87 -17.38
CA ILE A 168 -21.99 4.75 -17.20
C ILE A 168 -21.42 5.18 -18.54
N PHE A 169 -21.21 4.24 -19.47
CA PHE A 169 -20.74 4.57 -20.82
C PHE A 169 -21.68 5.58 -21.49
N ASP A 170 -23.00 5.36 -21.43
CA ASP A 170 -23.99 6.30 -21.96
C ASP A 170 -23.87 7.71 -21.33
N THR A 171 -23.50 7.79 -20.05
CA THR A 171 -23.34 9.05 -19.32
C THR A 171 -22.04 9.77 -19.71
N LEU A 172 -20.94 9.04 -19.86
CA LEU A 172 -19.64 9.57 -20.28
C LEU A 172 -19.66 10.04 -21.74
N ASP A 173 -20.33 9.29 -22.62
CA ASP A 173 -20.52 9.66 -24.02
C ASP A 173 -21.33 10.96 -24.16
N LYS A 174 -22.41 11.11 -23.38
CA LYS A 174 -23.19 12.36 -23.33
C LYS A 174 -22.39 13.56 -22.82
N ALA A 175 -21.34 13.32 -22.04
CA ALA A 175 -20.50 14.36 -21.47
C ALA A 175 -19.30 14.75 -22.37
N ASP A 176 -19.13 14.11 -23.54
CA ASP A 176 -17.97 14.29 -24.44
C ASP A 176 -16.63 13.97 -23.76
N LEU A 177 -16.62 12.92 -22.94
CA LEU A 177 -15.44 12.43 -22.22
C LEU A 177 -15.10 10.96 -22.56
N PRO A 178 -15.18 10.51 -23.83
CA PRO A 178 -14.90 9.13 -24.18
C PRO A 178 -13.45 8.75 -23.85
N GLY A 179 -13.24 7.55 -23.32
CA GLY A 179 -11.92 7.01 -23.02
C GLY A 179 -11.22 7.59 -21.78
N GLN A 180 -11.91 8.40 -20.96
CA GLN A 180 -11.38 8.85 -19.67
C GLN A 180 -11.66 7.86 -18.52
N MET A 181 -12.55 6.90 -18.75
CA MET A 181 -12.84 5.83 -17.79
C MET A 181 -12.85 4.49 -18.51
N ASN A 182 -12.03 3.56 -18.02
CA ASN A 182 -11.94 2.20 -18.54
C ASN A 182 -12.50 1.22 -17.52
N PHE A 183 -13.11 0.14 -18.00
CA PHE A 183 -13.76 -0.86 -17.17
C PHE A 183 -13.12 -2.24 -17.34
N GLY A 184 -12.86 -2.91 -16.23
CA GLY A 184 -12.45 -4.30 -16.20
C GLY A 184 -13.45 -5.17 -15.45
N LEU A 185 -13.38 -6.48 -15.68
CA LEU A 185 -14.16 -7.45 -14.94
C LEU A 185 -13.35 -8.72 -14.70
N VAL A 186 -13.22 -9.05 -13.42
CA VAL A 186 -12.68 -10.31 -12.91
C VAL A 186 -13.82 -11.03 -12.22
N ALA A 187 -14.03 -12.30 -12.54
CA ALA A 187 -14.95 -13.15 -11.78
C ALA A 187 -14.16 -14.16 -10.97
N TYR A 188 -14.63 -14.44 -9.76
CA TYR A 188 -14.09 -15.51 -8.93
C TYR A 188 -15.20 -16.49 -8.53
N ARG A 189 -14.76 -17.64 -8.02
CA ARG A 189 -15.53 -18.67 -7.36
C ARG A 189 -14.66 -19.19 -6.21
N ASP A 190 -14.80 -20.45 -5.89
CA ASP A 190 -14.09 -21.08 -4.78
C ASP A 190 -13.13 -22.20 -5.23
N ASN A 191 -12.45 -22.80 -4.25
CA ASN A 191 -11.40 -23.78 -4.42
C ASN A 191 -11.82 -25.01 -5.24
N LEU A 192 -11.13 -25.25 -6.37
CA LEU A 192 -11.44 -26.34 -7.30
C LEU A 192 -11.09 -27.74 -6.76
N SER A 193 -10.19 -27.84 -5.78
CA SER A 193 -9.88 -29.13 -5.15
C SER A 193 -11.03 -29.58 -4.23
N ALA A 194 -11.65 -28.62 -3.54
CA ALA A 194 -12.82 -28.83 -2.70
C ALA A 194 -14.10 -29.07 -3.52
N ALA A 195 -14.32 -28.27 -4.58
CA ALA A 195 -15.49 -28.36 -5.44
C ALA A 195 -15.12 -28.32 -6.94
N PRO A 196 -14.71 -29.46 -7.54
CA PRO A 196 -14.24 -29.51 -8.93
C PRO A 196 -15.26 -29.05 -9.99
N GLY A 197 -16.56 -29.06 -9.67
CA GLY A 197 -17.63 -28.61 -10.56
C GLY A 197 -17.72 -27.09 -10.74
N LEU A 198 -16.92 -26.30 -10.01
CA LEU A 198 -16.88 -24.84 -10.12
C LEU A 198 -16.16 -24.34 -11.38
N ASN A 199 -15.51 -25.21 -12.16
CA ASN A 199 -14.81 -24.92 -13.43
C ASN A 199 -13.57 -24.01 -13.35
N TYR A 200 -13.63 -22.88 -12.65
CA TYR A 200 -12.50 -21.96 -12.44
C TYR A 200 -12.56 -21.36 -11.04
N LEU A 201 -11.39 -21.03 -10.49
CA LEU A 201 -11.26 -20.25 -9.27
C LEU A 201 -11.34 -18.74 -9.56
N VAL A 202 -10.50 -18.25 -10.48
CA VAL A 202 -10.53 -16.85 -10.94
C VAL A 202 -10.43 -16.79 -12.47
N ARG A 203 -11.11 -15.81 -13.07
CA ARG A 203 -11.01 -15.50 -14.50
C ARG A 203 -11.16 -14.00 -14.75
N THR A 204 -10.18 -13.40 -15.41
CA THR A 204 -10.33 -12.07 -16.02
C THR A 204 -11.15 -12.20 -17.31
N TYR A 205 -12.33 -11.58 -17.36
CA TYR A 205 -13.17 -11.53 -18.55
C TYR A 205 -12.87 -10.30 -19.41
N VAL A 206 -12.54 -9.18 -18.77
CA VAL A 206 -12.24 -7.90 -19.43
C VAL A 206 -11.10 -7.21 -18.69
N ASP A 207 -10.04 -6.84 -19.41
CA ASP A 207 -9.02 -5.90 -18.92
C ASP A 207 -9.42 -4.45 -19.25
N LEU A 208 -8.83 -3.46 -18.58
CA LEU A 208 -9.05 -2.03 -18.78
C LEU A 208 -8.80 -1.60 -20.24
N ASP A 209 -7.84 -2.21 -20.93
CA ASP A 209 -7.61 -1.93 -22.35
C ASP A 209 -8.73 -2.45 -23.26
N GLU A 210 -9.39 -3.54 -22.85
CA GLU A 210 -10.47 -4.17 -23.61
C GLU A 210 -11.83 -3.54 -23.30
N GLY A 211 -12.02 -2.98 -22.11
CA GLY A 211 -13.24 -2.29 -21.68
C GLY A 211 -13.16 -0.77 -21.76
N ARG A 212 -12.53 -0.25 -22.82
CA ARG A 212 -12.50 1.19 -23.15
C ARG A 212 -13.84 1.73 -23.65
N ASP A 213 -14.71 0.85 -24.14
CA ASP A 213 -16.05 1.17 -24.61
C ASP A 213 -17.07 0.07 -24.27
N ALA A 214 -18.36 0.43 -24.33
CA ALA A 214 -19.45 -0.47 -23.97
C ALA A 214 -19.48 -1.75 -24.81
N SER A 215 -19.11 -1.68 -26.09
CA SER A 215 -19.16 -2.83 -26.99
C SER A 215 -18.06 -3.85 -26.68
N GLY A 216 -16.84 -3.36 -26.41
CA GLY A 216 -15.70 -4.16 -25.99
C GLY A 216 -15.97 -4.86 -24.67
N PHE A 217 -16.50 -4.12 -23.69
CA PHE A 217 -16.88 -4.67 -22.40
C PHE A 217 -17.99 -5.73 -22.52
N LEU A 218 -19.15 -5.38 -23.10
CA LEU A 218 -20.32 -6.26 -23.13
C LEU A 218 -20.11 -7.53 -23.94
N SER A 219 -19.37 -7.46 -25.05
CA SER A 219 -19.13 -8.64 -25.89
C SER A 219 -18.43 -9.77 -25.12
N ARG A 220 -17.56 -9.44 -24.16
CA ARG A 220 -16.79 -10.39 -23.34
C ARG A 220 -17.55 -10.86 -22.12
N VAL A 221 -18.20 -9.94 -21.42
CA VAL A 221 -18.97 -10.25 -20.20
C VAL A 221 -20.25 -11.03 -20.51
N SER A 222 -20.76 -10.97 -21.75
CA SER A 222 -21.95 -11.72 -22.17
C SER A 222 -21.87 -13.24 -21.89
N SER A 223 -20.66 -13.78 -21.83
CA SER A 223 -20.37 -15.20 -21.53
C SER A 223 -20.33 -15.54 -20.05
N LEU A 224 -20.25 -14.56 -19.15
CA LEU A 224 -20.20 -14.76 -17.71
C LEU A 224 -21.55 -15.26 -17.20
N ARG A 225 -21.51 -16.36 -16.43
CA ARG A 225 -22.65 -16.96 -15.75
C ARG A 225 -22.24 -17.40 -14.35
N ASP A 226 -23.22 -17.47 -13.46
CA ASP A 226 -23.05 -18.07 -12.15
C ASP A 226 -22.69 -19.57 -12.25
N ALA A 227 -22.21 -20.13 -11.14
CA ALA A 227 -21.87 -21.54 -11.06
C ALA A 227 -23.13 -22.41 -11.07
N SER A 228 -23.05 -23.56 -11.73
CA SER A 228 -24.15 -24.54 -11.74
C SER A 228 -24.14 -25.46 -10.52
N VAL A 229 -23.14 -25.35 -9.65
CA VAL A 229 -22.96 -26.15 -8.43
C VAL A 229 -22.56 -25.24 -7.27
N SER A 230 -22.83 -25.69 -6.04
CA SER A 230 -22.39 -25.02 -4.82
C SER A 230 -20.90 -25.25 -4.56
N SER A 231 -20.27 -24.28 -3.88
CA SER A 231 -19.00 -24.44 -3.16
C SER A 231 -19.13 -25.45 -2.00
N GLN A 232 -17.99 -25.79 -1.37
CA GLN A 232 -17.97 -26.69 -0.21
C GLN A 232 -18.67 -26.08 1.01
N ASP A 233 -18.47 -24.79 1.26
CA ASP A 233 -19.07 -24.01 2.33
C ASP A 233 -19.41 -22.59 1.86
N PHE A 234 -19.99 -21.79 2.75
CA PHE A 234 -20.42 -20.41 2.47
C PHE A 234 -19.26 -19.39 2.44
N THR A 235 -18.03 -19.83 2.72
CA THR A 235 -16.85 -18.97 2.62
C THR A 235 -16.22 -19.22 1.26
N GLU A 236 -15.89 -18.16 0.54
CA GLU A 236 -15.38 -18.26 -0.83
C GLU A 236 -14.07 -17.51 -1.01
N ASP A 237 -13.38 -17.77 -2.11
CA ASP A 237 -12.06 -17.20 -2.37
C ASP A 237 -12.15 -15.82 -3.06
N ALA A 238 -12.93 -14.91 -2.47
CA ALA A 238 -13.09 -13.53 -2.96
C ALA A 238 -11.75 -12.79 -3.06
N TYR A 239 -10.84 -13.11 -2.14
CA TYR A 239 -9.48 -12.59 -2.09
C TYR A 239 -8.65 -12.99 -3.31
N ALA A 240 -8.83 -14.18 -3.87
CA ALA A 240 -8.21 -14.54 -5.14
C ALA A 240 -8.67 -13.64 -6.29
N GLY A 241 -9.96 -13.29 -6.32
CA GLY A 241 -10.52 -12.35 -7.29
C GLY A 241 -9.91 -10.95 -7.16
N VAL A 242 -9.81 -10.45 -5.92
CA VAL A 242 -9.22 -9.12 -5.63
C VAL A 242 -7.73 -9.12 -5.97
N LYS A 243 -6.98 -10.15 -5.57
CA LYS A 243 -5.56 -10.34 -5.91
C LYS A 243 -5.39 -10.31 -7.42
N GLN A 244 -6.15 -11.10 -8.17
CA GLN A 244 -6.08 -11.11 -9.64
C GLN A 244 -6.29 -9.71 -10.24
N ALA A 245 -7.24 -8.93 -9.72
CA ALA A 245 -7.47 -7.56 -10.19
C ALA A 245 -6.32 -6.60 -9.84
N ILE A 246 -5.66 -6.75 -8.70
CA ILE A 246 -4.48 -5.96 -8.33
C ILE A 246 -3.27 -6.34 -9.21
N GLU A 247 -3.09 -7.64 -9.42
CA GLU A 247 -1.84 -8.21 -9.94
C GLU A 247 -1.79 -8.28 -11.46
N SER A 248 -2.87 -8.73 -12.10
CA SER A 248 -2.86 -9.06 -13.52
C SER A 248 -3.42 -7.97 -14.43
N ILE A 249 -4.22 -7.05 -13.88
CA ILE A 249 -4.77 -5.92 -14.65
C ILE A 249 -3.70 -4.85 -14.81
N ASN A 250 -3.55 -4.33 -16.03
CA ASN A 250 -2.62 -3.23 -16.29
C ASN A 250 -3.23 -1.87 -15.89
N TRP A 251 -2.86 -1.37 -14.71
CA TRP A 251 -3.32 -0.07 -14.19
C TRP A 251 -2.51 1.13 -14.71
N THR A 252 -1.53 0.91 -15.58
CA THR A 252 -0.64 1.97 -16.09
C THR A 252 -1.43 3.02 -16.88
N GLY A 253 -1.12 4.29 -16.64
CA GLY A 253 -1.78 5.40 -17.33
C GLY A 253 -3.11 5.84 -16.71
N HIS A 254 -3.60 5.16 -15.67
CA HIS A 254 -4.77 5.56 -14.90
C HIS A 254 -4.39 6.30 -13.61
N ASP A 255 -4.91 7.52 -13.45
CA ASP A 255 -4.65 8.41 -12.31
C ASP A 255 -5.46 8.01 -11.06
N ALA A 256 -6.69 7.53 -11.30
CA ALA A 256 -7.54 6.93 -10.30
C ALA A 256 -7.81 5.46 -10.61
N ARG A 257 -7.71 4.61 -9.58
CA ARG A 257 -7.75 3.17 -9.71
C ARG A 257 -8.70 2.61 -8.67
N TYR A 258 -9.73 1.92 -9.12
CA TYR A 258 -10.82 1.46 -8.27
C TYR A 258 -11.10 -0.02 -8.53
N ILE A 259 -11.20 -0.79 -7.46
CA ILE A 259 -11.76 -2.14 -7.48
C ILE A 259 -13.13 -2.09 -6.78
N VAL A 260 -14.15 -2.74 -7.36
CA VAL A 260 -15.44 -2.96 -6.70
C VAL A 260 -15.65 -4.45 -6.57
N LEU A 261 -15.48 -4.96 -5.35
CA LEU A 261 -15.81 -6.33 -4.98
C LEU A 261 -17.32 -6.46 -4.75
N VAL A 262 -17.95 -7.45 -5.36
CA VAL A 262 -19.36 -7.82 -5.16
C VAL A 262 -19.41 -9.28 -4.71
N THR A 263 -19.95 -9.53 -3.53
CA THR A 263 -19.93 -10.86 -2.88
C THR A 263 -21.13 -11.06 -1.97
N ASP A 264 -21.69 -12.26 -1.92
CA ASP A 264 -22.70 -12.68 -0.94
C ASP A 264 -22.17 -13.72 0.06
N ALA A 265 -20.85 -13.85 0.17
CA ALA A 265 -20.14 -14.80 1.01
C ALA A 265 -19.01 -14.12 1.82
N GLY A 266 -18.59 -14.73 2.93
CA GLY A 266 -17.33 -14.38 3.60
C GLY A 266 -16.10 -14.78 2.76
N ALA A 267 -14.94 -14.17 3.01
CA ALA A 267 -13.73 -14.47 2.25
C ALA A 267 -12.80 -15.44 2.99
N ARG A 268 -12.07 -16.28 2.25
CA ARG A 268 -11.03 -17.16 2.83
C ARG A 268 -9.80 -16.34 3.28
N GLU A 269 -9.64 -16.19 4.60
CA GLU A 269 -8.44 -15.57 5.21
C GLU A 269 -7.18 -16.45 5.01
N SER A 270 -6.01 -15.90 5.35
CA SER A 270 -4.68 -16.54 5.26
C SER A 270 -4.62 -17.96 5.86
N GLY A 271 -5.21 -18.17 7.04
CA GLY A 271 -5.18 -19.44 7.76
C GLY A 271 -6.19 -20.50 7.31
N ASP A 272 -7.01 -20.22 6.29
CA ASP A 272 -7.96 -21.20 5.73
C ASP A 272 -7.22 -22.15 4.76
N PRO A 273 -7.25 -23.49 4.96
CA PRO A 273 -6.61 -24.45 4.06
C PRO A 273 -7.11 -24.42 2.60
N LEU A 274 -8.28 -23.83 2.36
CA LEU A 274 -8.87 -23.67 1.04
C LEU A 274 -8.52 -22.32 0.40
N SER A 275 -7.88 -21.39 1.12
CA SER A 275 -7.39 -20.11 0.59
C SER A 275 -6.32 -20.35 -0.47
N SER A 276 -6.52 -19.81 -1.67
CA SER A 276 -5.49 -19.85 -2.71
C SER A 276 -4.46 -18.73 -2.62
N THR A 277 -4.75 -17.68 -1.85
CA THR A 277 -3.90 -16.49 -1.77
C THR A 277 -2.88 -16.56 -0.65
N GLY A 278 -3.25 -17.18 0.48
CA GLY A 278 -2.49 -17.09 1.73
C GLY A 278 -2.43 -15.68 2.30
N LEU A 279 -3.32 -14.78 1.86
CA LEU A 279 -3.38 -13.38 2.30
C LEU A 279 -4.69 -13.11 3.05
N ASP A 280 -4.64 -12.18 3.99
CA ASP A 280 -5.79 -11.63 4.69
C ASP A 280 -6.26 -10.29 4.05
N ALA A 281 -7.28 -9.68 4.66
CA ALA A 281 -7.78 -8.36 4.24
C ALA A 281 -6.67 -7.29 4.24
N GLU A 282 -5.84 -7.27 5.28
CA GLU A 282 -4.80 -6.27 5.49
C GLU A 282 -3.67 -6.39 4.46
N GLY A 283 -3.20 -7.60 4.16
CA GLY A 283 -2.19 -7.88 3.16
C GLY A 283 -2.65 -7.51 1.75
N LEU A 284 -3.87 -7.87 1.37
CA LEU A 284 -4.44 -7.47 0.08
C LEU A 284 -4.66 -5.96 -0.03
N ARG A 285 -5.15 -5.33 1.03
CA ARG A 285 -5.30 -3.87 1.09
C ARG A 285 -3.94 -3.21 0.92
N GLN A 286 -2.89 -3.71 1.58
CA GLN A 286 -1.54 -3.16 1.42
C GLN A 286 -1.07 -3.26 -0.03
N LEU A 287 -1.21 -4.42 -0.69
CA LEU A 287 -0.86 -4.59 -2.12
C LEU A 287 -1.64 -3.61 -3.03
N ALA A 288 -2.94 -3.41 -2.75
CA ALA A 288 -3.74 -2.43 -3.48
C ALA A 288 -3.26 -0.99 -3.24
N GLN A 289 -2.95 -0.63 -1.99
CA GLN A 289 -2.42 0.69 -1.63
C GLN A 289 -1.05 0.96 -2.28
N GLU A 290 -0.19 -0.06 -2.36
CA GLU A 290 1.07 0.02 -3.10
C GLU A 290 0.84 0.30 -4.58
N LYS A 291 -0.28 -0.16 -5.15
CA LYS A 291 -0.71 0.19 -6.52
C LYS A 291 -1.60 1.44 -6.59
N GLY A 292 -1.82 2.14 -5.46
CA GLY A 292 -2.69 3.32 -5.39
C GLY A 292 -4.16 3.02 -5.74
N ILE A 293 -4.60 1.77 -5.53
CA ILE A 293 -5.94 1.26 -5.83
C ILE A 293 -6.82 1.38 -4.58
N ALA A 294 -8.00 1.94 -4.73
CA ALA A 294 -9.03 1.93 -3.69
C ALA A 294 -9.99 0.75 -3.91
N ILE A 295 -10.23 -0.04 -2.85
CA ILE A 295 -11.12 -1.20 -2.88
C ILE A 295 -12.46 -0.82 -2.25
N PHE A 296 -13.54 -0.93 -3.02
CA PHE A 296 -14.91 -0.90 -2.56
C PHE A 296 -15.40 -2.33 -2.36
N VAL A 297 -16.22 -2.55 -1.34
CA VAL A 297 -16.89 -3.83 -1.13
C VAL A 297 -18.39 -3.63 -1.03
N LEU A 298 -19.12 -4.26 -1.94
CA LEU A 298 -20.58 -4.38 -1.93
C LEU A 298 -20.93 -5.80 -1.45
N HIS A 299 -21.15 -5.91 -0.14
CA HIS A 299 -21.42 -7.18 0.54
C HIS A 299 -22.92 -7.42 0.60
N LEU A 300 -23.39 -8.47 -0.04
CA LEU A 300 -24.79 -8.82 -0.19
C LEU A 300 -25.25 -9.63 1.03
N LEU A 301 -25.99 -9.00 1.95
CA LEU A 301 -26.41 -9.61 3.21
C LEU A 301 -27.65 -10.50 2.99
N THR A 302 -27.51 -11.55 2.18
CA THR A 302 -28.61 -12.45 1.82
C THR A 302 -29.14 -13.21 3.05
N THR A 303 -30.43 -13.54 3.05
CA THR A 303 -31.08 -14.22 4.18
C THR A 303 -30.70 -15.70 4.32
N ALA A 304 -30.00 -16.26 3.32
CA ALA A 304 -29.52 -17.64 3.34
C ALA A 304 -28.31 -17.77 4.27
N THR A 305 -28.53 -17.62 5.58
CA THR A 305 -27.69 -18.15 6.67
C THR A 305 -26.18 -18.11 6.45
N MET A 306 -25.63 -16.89 6.33
CA MET A 306 -24.22 -16.65 6.64
C MET A 306 -23.99 -17.04 8.12
N PRO A 307 -23.08 -17.98 8.42
CA PRO A 307 -22.86 -18.47 9.78
C PRO A 307 -22.39 -17.38 10.75
N ASP A 308 -21.66 -16.37 10.27
CA ASP A 308 -21.08 -15.28 11.06
C ASP A 308 -21.01 -13.95 10.27
N GLN A 309 -22.16 -13.33 10.02
CA GLN A 309 -22.27 -12.07 9.26
C GLN A 309 -21.43 -10.92 9.82
N ASP A 310 -21.23 -10.89 11.14
CA ASP A 310 -20.47 -9.85 11.81
C ASP A 310 -18.98 -10.01 11.51
N ALA A 311 -18.45 -11.24 11.53
CA ALA A 311 -17.07 -11.53 11.14
C ALA A 311 -16.80 -11.19 9.67
N ASP A 312 -17.67 -11.64 8.76
CA ASP A 312 -17.55 -11.35 7.31
C ASP A 312 -17.60 -9.83 7.04
N THR A 313 -18.49 -9.12 7.75
CA THR A 313 -18.59 -7.67 7.66
C THR A 313 -17.30 -6.97 8.12
N GLU A 314 -16.72 -7.39 9.24
CA GLU A 314 -15.47 -6.80 9.73
C GLU A 314 -14.29 -7.11 8.81
N GLN A 315 -14.22 -8.33 8.27
CA GLN A 315 -13.25 -8.71 7.26
C GLN A 315 -13.28 -7.76 6.05
N TYR A 316 -14.47 -7.55 5.47
CA TYR A 316 -14.60 -6.66 4.31
C TYR A 316 -14.43 -5.18 4.65
N ARG A 317 -14.77 -4.74 5.87
CA ARG A 317 -14.45 -3.38 6.33
C ARG A 317 -12.96 -3.12 6.37
N ARG A 318 -12.17 -4.10 6.85
CA ARG A 318 -10.71 -4.04 6.90
C ARG A 318 -10.11 -4.00 5.50
N LEU A 319 -10.60 -4.82 4.57
CA LEU A 319 -10.18 -4.80 3.16
C LEU A 319 -10.45 -3.44 2.49
N ALA A 320 -11.64 -2.87 2.73
CA ALA A 320 -12.10 -1.62 2.11
C ALA A 320 -11.55 -0.35 2.79
N GLU A 321 -10.74 -0.47 3.83
CA GLU A 321 -10.18 0.68 4.55
C GLU A 321 -9.23 1.49 3.66
N PHE A 322 -9.48 2.79 3.51
CA PHE A 322 -8.58 3.68 2.78
C PHE A 322 -8.03 4.77 3.71
N PRO A 323 -6.69 4.95 3.82
CA PRO A 323 -6.07 5.87 4.75
C PRO A 323 -6.62 7.29 4.64
N GLY A 324 -7.05 7.85 5.77
CA GLY A 324 -7.61 9.19 5.84
C GLY A 324 -9.02 9.33 5.25
N VAL A 325 -9.60 8.29 4.65
CA VAL A 325 -10.98 8.29 4.13
C VAL A 325 -11.90 7.43 4.99
N GLY A 326 -11.43 6.27 5.45
CA GLY A 326 -12.23 5.25 6.13
C GLY A 326 -12.69 4.15 5.18
N SER A 327 -13.40 3.15 5.71
CA SER A 327 -13.85 1.97 4.98
C SER A 327 -14.83 2.28 3.85
N LEU A 328 -14.57 1.77 2.65
CA LEU A 328 -15.41 1.89 1.46
C LEU A 328 -16.38 0.69 1.32
N TYR A 329 -16.80 0.16 2.47
CA TYR A 329 -17.72 -0.97 2.60
C TYR A 329 -19.19 -0.53 2.56
N TYR A 330 -20.01 -1.31 1.87
CA TYR A 330 -21.47 -1.22 1.92
C TYR A 330 -22.10 -2.61 2.02
N GLY A 331 -22.93 -2.79 3.04
CA GLY A 331 -23.74 -4.00 3.20
C GLY A 331 -25.10 -3.78 2.54
N VAL A 332 -25.42 -4.53 1.50
CA VAL A 332 -26.73 -4.49 0.83
C VAL A 332 -27.73 -5.29 1.66
N PRO A 333 -28.70 -4.65 2.33
CA PRO A 333 -29.63 -5.36 3.19
C PRO A 333 -30.41 -6.41 2.40
N THR A 334 -30.53 -7.61 2.96
CA THR A 334 -31.28 -8.75 2.39
C THR A 334 -30.81 -9.25 1.01
N GLY A 335 -29.69 -8.73 0.49
CA GLY A 335 -29.30 -8.97 -0.91
C GLY A 335 -30.32 -8.42 -1.91
N ASP A 336 -31.00 -7.31 -1.59
CA ASP A 336 -31.98 -6.76 -2.53
C ASP A 336 -31.29 -6.24 -3.80
N VAL A 337 -31.60 -6.83 -4.96
CA VAL A 337 -30.98 -6.49 -6.25
C VAL A 337 -31.27 -5.04 -6.66
N GLN A 338 -32.44 -4.48 -6.27
CA GLN A 338 -32.76 -3.10 -6.58
C GLN A 338 -31.93 -2.13 -5.74
N GLU A 339 -31.76 -2.42 -4.45
CA GLU A 339 -30.91 -1.66 -3.55
C GLU A 339 -29.44 -1.74 -3.95
N PHE A 340 -28.94 -2.94 -4.28
CA PHE A 340 -27.62 -3.13 -4.89
C PHE A 340 -27.46 -2.23 -6.12
N GLY A 341 -28.46 -2.25 -7.01
CA GLY A 341 -28.49 -1.41 -8.19
C GLY A 341 -28.39 0.08 -7.89
N LYS A 342 -29.16 0.59 -6.91
CA LYS A 342 -29.09 2.02 -6.52
C LYS A 342 -27.72 2.41 -5.99
N VAL A 343 -27.12 1.57 -5.16
CA VAL A 343 -25.79 1.82 -4.57
C VAL A 343 -24.74 1.83 -5.68
N LEU A 344 -24.78 0.84 -6.56
CA LEU A 344 -23.89 0.73 -7.69
C LEU A 344 -24.02 1.94 -8.63
N ASP A 345 -25.24 2.34 -8.99
CA ASP A 345 -25.48 3.53 -9.82
C ASP A 345 -25.00 4.82 -9.13
N SER A 346 -25.17 4.92 -7.81
CA SER A 346 -24.67 6.06 -7.03
C SER A 346 -23.14 6.12 -7.05
N LEU A 347 -22.46 5.00 -6.83
CA LEU A 347 -20.99 4.91 -6.87
C LEU A 347 -20.47 5.26 -8.27
N ALA A 348 -21.03 4.61 -9.28
CA ALA A 348 -20.77 4.83 -10.68
C ALA A 348 -20.90 6.31 -11.09
N SER A 349 -22.02 6.94 -10.71
CA SER A 349 -22.29 8.35 -10.99
C SER A 349 -21.31 9.29 -10.29
N GLN A 350 -20.96 9.02 -9.03
CA GLN A 350 -20.00 9.83 -8.29
C GLN A 350 -18.58 9.71 -8.83
N ILE A 351 -18.11 8.50 -9.12
CA ILE A 351 -16.78 8.27 -9.71
C ILE A 351 -16.73 8.94 -11.09
N SER A 352 -17.74 8.72 -11.93
CA SER A 352 -17.83 9.36 -13.25
C SER A 352 -17.78 10.87 -13.11
N GLY A 353 -18.62 11.47 -12.25
CA GLY A 353 -18.65 12.91 -11.98
C GLY A 353 -17.30 13.48 -11.51
N GLN A 354 -16.54 12.71 -10.73
CA GLN A 354 -15.19 13.09 -10.33
C GLN A 354 -14.20 13.13 -11.50
N VAL A 355 -14.28 12.16 -12.40
CA VAL A 355 -13.50 12.15 -13.65
C VAL A 355 -13.88 13.36 -14.51
N GLN A 356 -15.17 13.66 -14.67
CA GLN A 356 -15.64 14.83 -15.42
C GLN A 356 -15.10 16.14 -14.83
N MET A 357 -15.14 16.28 -13.50
CA MET A 357 -14.61 17.45 -12.79
C MET A 357 -13.10 17.64 -13.03
N ALA A 358 -12.34 16.55 -12.92
CA ALA A 358 -10.89 16.58 -13.05
C ALA A 358 -10.44 16.90 -14.48
N SER A 359 -11.15 16.38 -15.49
CA SER A 359 -10.83 16.61 -16.90
C SER A 359 -11.28 17.99 -17.41
N ALA A 360 -12.37 18.55 -16.89
CA ALA A 360 -12.96 19.78 -17.44
C ALA A 360 -12.56 21.08 -16.70
N ASN A 361 -11.88 21.02 -15.56
CA ASN A 361 -11.60 22.19 -14.71
C ASN A 361 -12.89 23.01 -14.38
N ARG A 362 -14.05 22.34 -14.35
CA ARG A 362 -15.38 22.95 -14.12
C ARG A 362 -15.79 22.88 -12.63
N GLU A 363 -16.79 23.68 -12.26
CA GLU A 363 -17.44 23.64 -10.95
C GLU A 363 -18.00 22.25 -10.62
N PRO A 364 -18.12 21.89 -9.33
CA PRO A 364 -18.63 20.58 -8.92
C PRO A 364 -20.03 20.32 -9.51
N PRO A 365 -20.36 19.07 -9.89
CA PRO A 365 -21.74 18.74 -10.21
C PRO A 365 -22.62 19.03 -8.99
N ALA A 366 -23.90 19.26 -9.24
CA ALA A 366 -24.87 19.46 -8.17
C ALA A 366 -24.71 18.33 -7.12
N PRO A 367 -24.75 18.64 -5.82
CA PRO A 367 -24.61 17.64 -4.77
C PRO A 367 -25.54 16.47 -5.08
N VAL A 368 -25.01 15.25 -5.01
CA VAL A 368 -25.86 14.06 -5.11
C VAL A 368 -26.93 14.21 -4.02
N PRO A 369 -28.23 14.06 -4.34
CA PRO A 369 -29.28 14.18 -3.34
C PRO A 369 -28.93 13.33 -2.13
N ALA A 370 -29.02 13.91 -0.93
CA ALA A 370 -28.77 13.18 0.29
C ALA A 370 -29.67 11.94 0.31
N SER A 371 -29.05 10.76 0.37
CA SER A 371 -29.77 9.51 0.50
C SER A 371 -30.50 9.48 1.84
N ASP A 372 -31.77 9.05 1.84
CA ASP A 372 -32.52 8.77 3.07
C ASP A 372 -31.92 7.58 3.84
N ASN A 373 -31.13 6.74 3.17
CA ASN A 373 -30.32 5.68 3.77
C ASN A 373 -28.99 6.25 4.28
N ALA A 374 -28.78 6.19 5.60
CA ALA A 374 -27.61 6.72 6.30
C ALA A 374 -26.29 6.07 5.88
N GLN A 375 -26.28 4.75 5.64
CA GLN A 375 -25.07 4.04 5.21
C GLN A 375 -24.64 4.49 3.81
N LEU A 376 -25.61 4.68 2.91
CA LEU A 376 -25.33 5.15 1.57
C LEU A 376 -24.85 6.61 1.60
N ALA A 377 -25.45 7.45 2.43
CA ALA A 377 -25.00 8.83 2.62
C ALA A 377 -23.55 8.91 3.15
N GLU A 378 -23.17 8.02 4.07
CA GLU A 378 -21.82 7.96 4.61
C GLU A 378 -20.81 7.47 3.55
N LEU A 379 -21.15 6.44 2.79
CA LEU A 379 -20.34 5.96 1.66
C LEU A 379 -20.14 7.07 0.62
N GLN A 380 -21.21 7.78 0.25
CA GLN A 380 -21.17 8.91 -0.68
C GLN A 380 -20.23 10.02 -0.20
N ALA A 381 -20.22 10.32 1.10
CA ALA A 381 -19.29 11.29 1.69
C ALA A 381 -17.83 10.82 1.61
N ARG A 382 -17.58 9.53 1.88
CA ARG A 382 -16.24 8.91 1.76
C ARG A 382 -15.74 8.89 0.31
N VAL A 383 -16.59 8.53 -0.65
CA VAL A 383 -16.29 8.57 -2.09
C VAL A 383 -15.95 9.99 -2.53
N SER A 384 -16.72 10.99 -2.08
CA SER A 384 -16.44 12.40 -2.38
C SER A 384 -15.08 12.84 -1.84
N LYS A 385 -14.74 12.42 -0.61
CA LYS A 385 -13.45 12.69 0.02
C LYS A 385 -12.30 12.02 -0.73
N LEU A 386 -12.46 10.75 -1.11
CA LEU A 386 -11.49 9.99 -1.90
C LEU A 386 -11.23 10.65 -3.26
N GLY A 387 -12.29 10.97 -3.99
CA GLY A 387 -12.19 11.63 -5.29
C GLY A 387 -11.50 12.98 -5.24
N TYR A 388 -11.82 13.77 -4.22
CA TYR A 388 -11.12 15.03 -3.97
C TYR A 388 -9.63 14.80 -3.71
N ALA A 389 -9.26 13.84 -2.84
CA ALA A 389 -7.87 13.51 -2.57
C ALA A 389 -7.11 13.06 -3.82
N LEU A 390 -7.69 12.14 -4.62
CA LEU A 390 -7.08 11.66 -5.86
C LEU A 390 -6.92 12.76 -6.91
N ARG A 391 -7.90 13.66 -7.03
CA ARG A 391 -7.80 14.85 -7.88
C ARG A 391 -6.69 15.79 -7.41
N MET A 392 -6.59 16.05 -6.11
CA MET A 392 -5.55 16.90 -5.55
C MET A 392 -4.17 16.31 -5.83
N ARG A 393 -4.00 14.99 -5.66
CA ARG A 393 -2.79 14.25 -6.02
C ARG A 393 -2.43 14.45 -7.50
N TYR A 394 -3.39 14.29 -8.41
CA TYR A 394 -3.17 14.53 -9.84
C TYR A 394 -2.76 15.98 -10.15
N LEU A 395 -3.46 16.97 -9.60
CA LEU A 395 -3.13 18.38 -9.81
C LEU A 395 -1.72 18.71 -9.29
N GLN A 396 -1.36 18.20 -8.12
CA GLN A 396 -0.02 18.38 -7.53
C GLN A 396 1.09 17.72 -8.37
N LYS A 397 0.83 16.53 -8.96
CA LYS A 397 1.74 15.90 -9.93
C LYS A 397 2.00 16.82 -11.13
N THR A 398 0.98 17.53 -11.61
CA THR A 398 1.12 18.49 -12.72
C THR A 398 1.77 19.83 -12.33
N GLU A 399 1.68 20.24 -11.06
CA GLU A 399 2.29 21.48 -10.55
C GLU A 399 3.79 21.34 -10.23
N GLY A 400 4.40 20.20 -10.57
CA GLY A 400 5.86 20.03 -10.57
C GLY A 400 6.43 19.75 -9.18
N GLY A 401 5.82 18.82 -8.44
CA GLY A 401 6.39 18.27 -7.20
C GLY A 401 7.73 17.61 -7.43
N GLN A 402 8.80 18.40 -7.49
CA GLN A 402 10.16 17.89 -7.62
C GLN A 402 10.66 17.46 -6.24
N VAL A 403 11.31 16.30 -6.20
CA VAL A 403 12.12 15.89 -5.06
C VAL A 403 13.24 16.92 -4.91
N PRO A 404 13.46 17.49 -3.71
CA PRO A 404 14.53 18.46 -3.51
C PRO A 404 15.91 17.87 -3.91
N SER A 405 16.81 18.72 -4.38
CA SER A 405 18.20 18.34 -4.68
C SER A 405 18.89 17.77 -3.44
N VAL A 406 19.95 16.97 -3.62
CA VAL A 406 20.67 16.34 -2.50
C VAL A 406 21.15 17.35 -1.46
N PHE A 407 20.61 17.29 -0.25
CA PHE A 407 21.13 17.95 0.95
C PHE A 407 20.75 17.19 2.22
N ASP A 408 21.55 17.39 3.26
CA ASP A 408 21.28 16.93 4.62
C ASP A 408 20.30 17.86 5.35
N ALA A 409 19.36 17.28 6.08
CA ALA A 409 18.45 18.00 6.94
C ALA A 409 18.03 17.18 8.17
N TRP A 410 17.51 17.89 9.15
CA TRP A 410 16.83 17.34 10.31
C TRP A 410 15.32 17.48 10.15
N ILE A 411 14.59 16.39 10.36
CA ILE A 411 13.13 16.32 10.30
C ILE A 411 12.55 15.74 11.59
N LEU A 412 11.28 16.00 11.86
CA LEU A 412 10.53 15.38 12.96
C LEU A 412 9.50 14.39 12.39
N ASP A 413 9.41 13.21 12.98
CA ASP A 413 8.51 12.13 12.54
C ASP A 413 7.05 12.28 13.03
N ARG A 414 6.73 13.37 13.73
CA ARG A 414 5.39 13.72 14.23
C ARG A 414 4.92 15.10 13.77
N ASP A 415 3.61 15.26 13.65
CA ASP A 415 2.99 16.55 13.32
C ASP A 415 3.00 17.50 14.53
N PHE A 416 3.42 18.75 14.33
CA PHE A 416 3.51 19.73 15.42
C PHE A 416 2.16 20.15 16.00
N ASN A 417 1.07 20.11 15.24
CA ASN A 417 -0.28 20.42 15.72
C ASN A 417 -0.98 19.19 16.30
N ASP A 418 -0.69 18.00 15.77
CA ASP A 418 -1.24 16.70 16.19
C ASP A 418 -0.11 15.69 16.48
N PRO A 419 0.56 15.76 17.64
CA PRO A 419 1.76 14.96 17.94
C PRO A 419 1.55 13.44 17.93
N ALA A 420 0.30 12.96 18.01
CA ALA A 420 -0.02 11.54 17.90
C ALA A 420 0.07 11.03 16.45
N ARG A 421 0.09 11.93 15.47
CA ARG A 421 0.13 11.60 14.05
C ARG A 421 1.57 11.51 13.54
N SER A 422 1.90 10.37 12.93
CA SER A 422 3.15 10.23 12.15
C SER A 422 3.07 11.04 10.85
N THR A 423 4.16 11.72 10.51
CA THR A 423 4.34 12.45 9.25
C THR A 423 5.17 11.67 8.23
N LEU A 424 5.76 10.56 8.65
CA LEU A 424 6.66 9.71 7.86
C LEU A 424 6.19 8.25 7.90
N ASP A 425 6.43 7.54 6.81
CA ASP A 425 6.43 6.08 6.76
C ASP A 425 7.87 5.60 6.70
N ILE A 426 8.25 4.74 7.64
CA ILE A 426 9.61 4.19 7.72
C ILE A 426 9.67 2.91 6.91
N ARG A 427 10.69 2.81 6.07
CA ARG A 427 10.86 1.72 5.12
C ARG A 427 12.28 1.18 5.17
N VAL A 428 12.46 -0.05 4.73
CA VAL A 428 13.75 -0.68 4.50
C VAL A 428 13.90 -0.89 2.99
N LEU A 429 14.98 -0.38 2.43
CA LEU A 429 15.30 -0.64 1.03
C LEU A 429 15.88 -2.04 0.90
N LEU A 430 15.21 -2.89 0.13
CA LEU A 430 15.65 -4.26 -0.15
C LEU A 430 15.79 -4.44 -1.66
N THR A 431 16.78 -5.24 -2.07
CA THR A 431 16.83 -5.78 -3.43
C THR A 431 15.84 -6.92 -3.60
N ARG A 432 15.53 -7.27 -4.84
CA ARG A 432 14.60 -8.36 -5.15
C ARG A 432 15.10 -9.72 -4.66
N ASP A 433 16.41 -9.96 -4.77
CA ASP A 433 16.99 -11.19 -4.21
C ASP A 433 17.02 -11.17 -2.68
N GLN A 434 17.29 -10.03 -2.05
CA GLN A 434 17.21 -9.91 -0.58
C GLN A 434 15.79 -10.19 -0.05
N LEU A 435 14.76 -9.76 -0.79
CA LEU A 435 13.38 -10.11 -0.45
C LEU A 435 13.13 -11.62 -0.59
N SER A 436 13.70 -12.27 -1.62
CA SER A 436 13.64 -13.72 -1.78
C SER A 436 14.33 -14.44 -0.63
N ASP A 437 15.54 -14.01 -0.25
CA ASP A 437 16.29 -14.59 0.87
C ASP A 437 15.52 -14.42 2.19
N LEU A 438 14.95 -13.24 2.45
CA LEU A 438 14.10 -12.97 3.61
C LEU A 438 12.87 -13.90 3.62
N ASN A 439 12.20 -14.06 2.49
CA ASN A 439 11.04 -14.94 2.34
C ASN A 439 11.40 -16.41 2.62
N ASP A 440 12.50 -16.90 2.06
CA ASP A 440 12.92 -18.29 2.18
C ASP A 440 13.35 -18.62 3.60
N VAL A 441 14.09 -17.73 4.25
CA VAL A 441 14.51 -17.88 5.65
C VAL A 441 13.29 -17.86 6.57
N LEU A 442 12.39 -16.89 6.41
CA LEU A 442 11.20 -16.76 7.26
C LEU A 442 10.29 -17.99 7.13
N THR A 443 10.12 -18.50 5.91
CA THR A 443 9.37 -19.74 5.63
C THR A 443 9.97 -20.92 6.40
N GLN A 444 11.29 -21.11 6.33
CA GLN A 444 11.97 -22.20 7.03
C GLN A 444 11.89 -22.09 8.55
N VAL A 445 12.02 -20.88 9.10
CA VAL A 445 11.88 -20.62 10.54
C VAL A 445 10.47 -20.97 11.01
N LEU A 446 9.46 -20.58 10.23
CA LEU A 446 8.06 -20.84 10.53
C LEU A 446 7.73 -22.34 10.47
N GLU A 447 8.08 -23.02 9.36
CA GLU A 447 7.86 -24.46 9.21
C GLU A 447 8.55 -25.26 10.32
N ALA A 448 9.76 -24.87 10.72
CA ALA A 448 10.48 -25.56 11.80
C ALA A 448 9.81 -25.34 13.16
N ALA A 449 9.21 -24.18 13.41
CA ALA A 449 8.44 -23.93 14.63
C ALA A 449 7.13 -24.74 14.65
N GLU A 450 6.39 -24.78 13.54
CA GLU A 450 5.12 -25.51 13.42
C GLU A 450 5.29 -27.02 13.54
N ASN A 451 6.38 -27.56 12.99
CA ASN A 451 6.75 -28.97 13.13
C ASN A 451 7.32 -29.33 14.51
N GLY A 452 7.41 -28.37 15.44
CA GLY A 452 7.97 -28.57 16.78
C GLY A 452 9.48 -28.86 16.79
N LEU A 453 10.18 -28.50 15.71
CA LEU A 453 11.63 -28.66 15.56
C LEU A 453 12.41 -27.50 16.21
N LEU A 454 11.76 -26.35 16.43
CA LEU A 454 12.31 -25.21 17.15
C LEU A 454 11.61 -25.01 18.51
N SER A 455 12.41 -24.75 19.55
CA SER A 455 11.87 -24.28 20.83
C SER A 455 11.34 -22.84 20.69
N PRO A 456 10.36 -22.38 21.49
CA PRO A 456 9.86 -21.01 21.42
C PRO A 456 10.95 -19.94 21.57
N GLN A 457 11.93 -20.18 22.44
CA GLN A 457 13.07 -19.25 22.60
C GLN A 457 13.88 -19.14 21.32
N ASN A 458 14.19 -20.28 20.67
CA ASN A 458 14.99 -20.28 19.46
C ASN A 458 14.22 -19.65 18.30
N PHE A 459 12.92 -19.96 18.17
CA PHE A 459 12.05 -19.33 17.18
C PHE A 459 12.06 -17.80 17.28
N LEU A 460 11.85 -17.24 18.48
CA LEU A 460 11.90 -15.79 18.68
C LEU A 460 13.29 -15.21 18.38
N SER A 461 14.35 -15.94 18.74
CA SER A 461 15.74 -15.54 18.51
C SER A 461 16.10 -15.49 17.02
N GLU A 462 15.59 -16.44 16.23
CA GLU A 462 15.71 -16.44 14.76
C GLU A 462 14.96 -15.27 14.15
N LEU A 463 13.70 -15.02 14.55
CA LEU A 463 12.91 -13.89 14.04
C LEU A 463 13.58 -12.54 14.34
N GLN A 464 14.08 -12.36 15.56
CA GLN A 464 14.82 -11.15 15.95
C GLN A 464 16.12 -11.00 15.14
N SER A 465 16.83 -12.10 14.89
CA SER A 465 18.05 -12.08 14.07
C SER A 465 17.75 -11.74 12.62
N LEU A 466 16.66 -12.28 12.07
CA LEU A 466 16.20 -12.00 10.72
C LEU A 466 15.76 -10.54 10.57
N ALA A 467 14.94 -10.03 11.48
CA ALA A 467 14.47 -8.64 11.47
C ALA A 467 15.63 -7.63 11.64
N ALA A 468 16.56 -7.92 12.54
CA ALA A 468 17.76 -7.09 12.74
C ALA A 468 18.65 -7.10 11.49
N THR A 469 18.88 -8.27 10.88
CA THR A 469 19.67 -8.40 9.64
C THR A 469 19.01 -7.62 8.51
N ALA A 470 17.71 -7.86 8.26
CA ALA A 470 16.96 -7.17 7.21
C ALA A 470 17.00 -5.64 7.37
N THR A 471 17.03 -5.13 8.60
CA THR A 471 17.04 -3.68 8.84
C THR A 471 18.44 -3.07 8.79
N ARG A 472 19.44 -3.78 9.33
CA ARG A 472 20.81 -3.26 9.53
C ARG A 472 21.71 -3.53 8.33
N ASP A 473 21.72 -4.77 7.84
CA ASP A 473 22.59 -5.22 6.77
C ASP A 473 21.88 -6.29 5.92
N PRO A 474 20.99 -5.87 5.00
CA PRO A 474 20.29 -6.78 4.10
C PRO A 474 21.20 -7.71 3.29
N GLU A 475 22.46 -7.33 3.03
CA GLU A 475 23.41 -8.16 2.27
C GLU A 475 23.79 -9.47 2.99
N GLN A 476 23.54 -9.54 4.30
CA GLN A 476 23.79 -10.72 5.12
C GLN A 476 22.57 -11.66 5.21
N LEU A 477 21.44 -11.31 4.57
CA LEU A 477 20.28 -12.19 4.48
C LEU A 477 20.69 -13.52 3.84
N GLY A 478 20.17 -14.63 4.38
CA GLY A 478 20.54 -15.99 4.00
C GLY A 478 21.81 -16.53 4.69
N ALA A 479 22.70 -15.69 5.22
CA ALA A 479 23.94 -16.11 5.88
C ALA A 479 23.86 -16.14 7.43
N THR A 480 23.00 -15.33 8.05
CA THR A 480 22.98 -15.06 9.51
C THR A 480 21.96 -15.88 10.33
N THR A 481 21.17 -16.74 9.70
CA THR A 481 20.12 -17.55 10.36
C THR A 481 20.48 -19.03 10.43
N THR A 482 20.12 -19.69 11.53
CA THR A 482 20.52 -21.09 11.81
C THR A 482 19.87 -22.09 10.84
N THR A 483 18.73 -21.73 10.24
CA THR A 483 17.94 -22.60 9.37
C THR A 483 18.48 -22.69 7.94
N THR A 484 19.12 -21.64 7.42
CA THR A 484 19.66 -21.61 6.03
C THR A 484 21.13 -21.98 5.93
N ALA A 485 21.89 -21.90 7.02
CA ALA A 485 23.29 -22.28 7.05
C ALA A 485 23.50 -23.46 8.00
N GLY A 486 23.79 -24.64 7.46
CA GLY A 486 24.15 -25.84 8.22
C GLY A 486 25.43 -25.74 9.08
N ALA A 487 25.81 -24.55 9.53
CA ALA A 487 26.93 -24.26 10.45
C ALA A 487 26.85 -22.90 11.19
N GLY A 488 25.80 -22.07 11.04
CA GLY A 488 25.74 -20.74 11.66
C GLY A 488 24.87 -20.68 12.93
N THR A 489 25.33 -20.04 14.01
CA THR A 489 24.51 -19.67 15.18
C THR A 489 23.81 -18.33 14.93
N SER A 490 22.61 -18.10 15.47
CA SER A 490 21.91 -16.83 15.26
C SER A 490 22.62 -15.65 15.94
N LEU A 491 22.38 -14.42 15.48
CA LEU A 491 22.93 -13.20 16.11
C LEU A 491 22.57 -13.10 17.61
N ALA A 492 21.38 -13.57 17.96
CA ALA A 492 20.91 -13.67 19.33
C ALA A 492 21.73 -14.68 20.14
N GLU A 493 22.01 -15.88 19.60
CA GLU A 493 22.85 -16.89 20.25
C GLU A 493 24.31 -16.44 20.39
N MET A 494 24.82 -15.68 19.42
CA MET A 494 26.17 -15.11 19.47
C MET A 494 26.30 -13.93 20.47
N GLY A 495 25.18 -13.41 21.00
CA GLY A 495 25.17 -12.28 21.91
C GLY A 495 25.39 -10.91 21.25
N TYR A 496 25.35 -10.84 19.91
CA TYR A 496 25.56 -9.60 19.14
C TYR A 496 24.26 -8.82 18.86
N MET A 497 23.10 -9.37 19.22
CA MET A 497 21.80 -8.75 18.96
C MET A 497 21.72 -7.30 19.45
N ARG A 498 22.26 -7.01 20.64
CA ARG A 498 22.24 -5.66 21.20
C ARG A 498 23.00 -4.66 20.34
N GLU A 499 24.16 -5.04 19.81
CA GLU A 499 25.00 -4.19 18.95
C GLU A 499 24.31 -3.91 17.60
N TYR A 500 23.54 -4.86 17.09
CA TYR A 500 22.78 -4.67 15.85
C TYR A 500 21.58 -3.72 16.00
N ILE A 501 21.04 -3.56 17.22
CA ILE A 501 19.83 -2.78 17.47
C ILE A 501 20.12 -1.41 18.08
N GLU A 502 21.21 -1.25 18.85
CA GLU A 502 21.48 -0.05 19.66
C GLU A 502 21.48 1.25 18.85
N ASP A 503 21.83 1.20 17.56
CA ASP A 503 21.85 2.35 16.65
C ASP A 503 20.65 2.43 15.69
N LEU A 504 19.65 1.53 15.81
CA LEU A 504 18.49 1.55 14.92
C LEU A 504 17.43 2.55 15.41
N PRO A 505 17.05 3.55 14.59
CA PRO A 505 16.02 4.52 14.96
C PRO A 505 14.63 3.90 15.10
N TYR A 506 14.39 2.78 14.42
CA TYR A 506 13.12 2.05 14.43
C TYR A 506 13.39 0.55 14.36
N THR A 507 12.53 -0.23 15.02
CA THR A 507 12.60 -1.69 15.08
C THR A 507 11.24 -2.31 14.74
N GLY A 508 11.25 -3.51 14.16
CA GLY A 508 10.04 -4.29 13.88
C GLY A 508 9.32 -4.82 15.13
N GLU A 509 8.17 -5.47 14.95
CA GLU A 509 7.30 -6.00 16.02
C GLU A 509 8.03 -7.02 16.90
N VAL A 510 8.74 -7.97 16.28
CA VAL A 510 9.42 -9.08 17.00
C VAL A 510 10.56 -8.62 17.90
N MET A 511 11.11 -7.44 17.66
CA MET A 511 12.25 -6.93 18.43
C MET A 511 11.89 -6.65 19.89
N GLY A 512 10.61 -6.38 20.17
CA GLY A 512 10.11 -6.20 21.53
C GLY A 512 9.60 -7.48 22.20
N LEU A 513 9.58 -8.62 21.49
CA LEU A 513 8.92 -9.83 21.95
C LEU A 513 9.87 -10.74 22.74
N SER A 514 9.63 -10.88 24.06
CA SER A 514 10.38 -11.81 24.90
C SER A 514 9.72 -13.20 24.99
N LEU A 515 10.46 -14.18 25.51
CA LEU A 515 9.90 -15.49 25.82
C LEU A 515 8.78 -15.41 26.87
N ASP A 516 8.92 -14.52 27.85
CA ASP A 516 7.90 -14.32 28.89
C ASP A 516 6.61 -13.74 28.28
N ASP A 517 6.74 -12.79 27.33
CA ASP A 517 5.60 -12.26 26.59
C ASP A 517 4.90 -13.39 25.80
N TRP A 518 5.66 -14.18 25.04
CA TRP A 518 5.15 -15.31 24.28
C TRP A 518 4.43 -16.35 25.15
N GLN A 519 5.01 -16.70 26.30
CA GLN A 519 4.43 -17.68 27.23
C GLN A 519 3.18 -17.16 27.94
N SER A 520 3.07 -15.83 28.08
CA SER A 520 1.87 -15.19 28.64
C SER A 520 0.69 -15.17 27.67
N TRP A 521 0.95 -15.31 26.36
CA TRP A 521 -0.08 -15.32 25.34
C TRP A 521 -0.95 -16.57 25.42
N SER A 522 -2.24 -16.39 25.17
CA SER A 522 -3.14 -17.49 24.89
C SER A 522 -2.74 -18.21 23.59
N THR A 523 -3.15 -19.47 23.45
CA THR A 523 -2.95 -20.24 22.21
C THR A 523 -3.49 -19.51 20.98
N GLN A 524 -4.63 -18.82 21.11
CA GLN A 524 -5.22 -18.04 20.02
C GLN A 524 -4.32 -16.87 19.60
N GLN A 525 -3.67 -16.19 20.54
CA GLN A 525 -2.73 -15.10 20.23
C GLN A 525 -1.45 -15.62 19.58
N GLN A 526 -0.94 -16.77 20.02
CA GLN A 526 0.22 -17.43 19.39
C GLN A 526 -0.10 -17.82 17.94
N ILE A 527 -1.24 -18.47 17.70
CA ILE A 527 -1.71 -18.80 16.34
C ILE A 527 -1.86 -17.54 15.49
N ALA A 528 -2.52 -16.49 16.02
CA ALA A 528 -2.68 -15.24 15.29
C ALA A 528 -1.34 -14.58 14.94
N PHE A 529 -0.30 -14.76 15.76
CA PHE A 529 1.04 -14.27 15.42
C PHE A 529 1.70 -15.12 14.32
N LEU A 530 1.58 -16.45 14.37
CA LEU A 530 2.08 -17.33 13.31
C LEU A 530 1.41 -17.03 11.96
N ASN A 531 0.09 -16.88 11.95
CA ASN A 531 -0.65 -16.51 10.73
C ASN A 531 -0.18 -15.16 10.17
N ARG A 532 0.14 -14.17 11.03
CA ARG A 532 0.73 -12.90 10.56
C ARG A 532 2.10 -13.07 9.90
N LEU A 533 2.88 -14.08 10.29
CA LEU A 533 4.14 -14.40 9.61
C LEU A 533 3.89 -15.07 8.26
N GLU A 534 2.91 -15.99 8.18
CA GLU A 534 2.47 -16.57 6.90
C GLU A 534 1.97 -15.49 5.93
N GLU A 535 1.21 -14.51 6.43
CA GLU A 535 0.75 -13.36 5.65
C GLU A 535 1.91 -12.54 5.09
N LYS A 536 2.94 -12.28 5.91
CA LYS A 536 4.16 -11.59 5.48
C LYS A 536 4.88 -12.39 4.37
N ILE A 537 5.00 -13.71 4.52
CA ILE A 537 5.56 -14.62 3.49
C ILE A 537 4.75 -14.52 2.18
N GLY A 538 3.42 -14.62 2.27
CA GLY A 538 2.53 -14.49 1.12
C GLY A 538 2.67 -13.13 0.42
N TYR A 539 2.78 -12.06 1.21
CA TYR A 539 2.99 -10.70 0.73
C TYR A 539 4.36 -10.54 0.03
N TYR A 540 5.44 -11.07 0.59
CA TYR A 540 6.77 -11.01 -0.03
C TYR A 540 6.79 -11.73 -1.38
N ARG A 541 6.16 -12.89 -1.48
CA ARG A 541 6.02 -13.62 -2.75
C ARG A 541 5.25 -12.79 -3.78
N ALA A 542 4.11 -12.23 -3.38
CA ALA A 542 3.33 -11.35 -4.25
C ALA A 542 4.16 -10.15 -4.73
N LEU A 543 4.82 -9.44 -3.80
CA LEU A 543 5.67 -8.28 -4.10
C LEU A 543 6.84 -8.63 -5.02
N HIS A 544 7.50 -9.76 -4.81
CA HIS A 544 8.59 -10.26 -5.66
C HIS A 544 8.14 -10.47 -7.11
N ASP A 545 6.90 -10.91 -7.33
CA ASP A 545 6.35 -11.18 -8.66
C ASP A 545 5.91 -9.89 -9.38
N HIS A 546 5.66 -8.80 -8.65
CA HIS A 546 5.32 -7.47 -9.20
C HIS A 546 6.52 -6.70 -9.75
N THR A 547 7.06 -7.15 -10.89
CA THR A 547 8.19 -6.48 -11.57
C THR A 547 7.96 -4.98 -11.83
N ASP A 548 6.71 -4.52 -11.97
CA ASP A 548 6.35 -3.11 -12.15
C ASP A 548 6.62 -2.22 -10.93
N LEU A 549 6.75 -2.82 -9.73
CA LEU A 549 7.07 -2.10 -8.49
C LEU A 549 8.59 -1.91 -8.29
N TRP A 550 9.41 -2.74 -8.93
CA TRP A 550 10.85 -2.76 -8.71
C TRP A 550 11.58 -1.71 -9.53
N VAL A 551 12.49 -0.98 -8.88
CA VAL A 551 13.28 0.06 -9.53
C VAL A 551 14.69 -0.44 -9.85
N SER A 552 15.05 -0.43 -11.13
CA SER A 552 16.42 -0.65 -11.58
C SER A 552 17.20 0.67 -11.47
N LEU A 553 18.24 0.68 -10.63
CA LEU A 553 19.07 1.87 -10.40
C LEU A 553 20.00 2.19 -11.59
N ASP A 554 20.31 1.19 -12.42
CA ASP A 554 21.14 1.33 -13.62
C ASP A 554 20.32 1.66 -14.89
N GLY A 555 18.98 1.74 -14.78
CA GLY A 555 18.06 1.99 -15.88
C GLY A 555 17.91 0.78 -16.84
N GLY A 556 18.42 -0.38 -16.45
CA GLY A 556 18.25 -1.66 -17.14
C GLY A 556 16.88 -2.30 -16.89
N PRO A 557 16.67 -3.53 -17.38
CA PRO A 557 15.50 -4.32 -17.02
C PRO A 557 15.53 -4.70 -15.53
N VAL A 558 14.35 -4.96 -14.96
CA VAL A 558 14.22 -5.45 -13.58
C VAL A 558 14.99 -6.76 -13.41
N SER A 559 15.81 -6.82 -12.37
CA SER A 559 16.70 -7.94 -12.03
C SER A 559 16.67 -8.23 -10.53
N GLY A 560 17.49 -9.18 -10.08
CA GLY A 560 17.69 -9.45 -8.65
C GLY A 560 18.22 -8.26 -7.85
N ASP A 561 18.93 -7.35 -8.52
CA ASP A 561 19.51 -6.13 -7.93
C ASP A 561 18.55 -4.93 -7.94
N SER A 562 17.37 -5.07 -8.56
CA SER A 562 16.37 -4.01 -8.50
C SER A 562 15.87 -3.85 -7.07
N VAL A 563 15.59 -2.60 -6.69
CA VAL A 563 15.29 -2.24 -5.30
C VAL A 563 13.84 -1.83 -5.12
N TYR A 564 13.31 -2.07 -3.92
CA TYR A 564 12.03 -1.58 -3.48
C TYR A 564 12.05 -1.23 -1.98
N PRO A 565 11.51 -0.07 -1.57
CA PRO A 565 11.45 0.33 -0.17
C PRO A 565 10.20 -0.24 0.51
N ILE A 566 10.38 -1.33 1.26
CA ILE A 566 9.32 -2.06 1.98
C ILE A 566 9.03 -1.38 3.32
N GLU A 567 7.77 -1.19 3.69
CA GLU A 567 7.42 -0.61 4.99
C GLU A 567 7.94 -1.47 6.15
N LEU A 568 8.57 -0.84 7.14
CA LEU A 568 9.17 -1.54 8.29
C LEU A 568 8.17 -2.42 9.05
N LYS A 569 6.89 -2.03 9.09
CA LYS A 569 5.81 -2.80 9.73
C LYS A 569 5.54 -4.15 9.04
N LEU A 570 5.94 -4.28 7.77
CA LEU A 570 5.75 -5.49 6.97
C LEU A 570 6.92 -6.47 7.16
N LEU A 571 8.06 -6.01 7.70
CA LEU A 571 9.15 -6.89 8.13
C LEU A 571 8.76 -7.67 9.40
N PRO A 572 9.36 -8.87 9.64
CA PRO A 572 9.09 -9.66 10.84
C PRO A 572 9.18 -8.82 12.12
#